data_AF-A0A1J7J5P5-F1
#
_entry.id   AF-A0A1J7J5P5-F1
#
_cell.length_a   1.000
_cell.length_b   1.000
_cell.length_c   1.000
_cell.angle_alpha   90.00
_cell.angle_beta   90.00
_cell.angle_gamma   90.00
#
_symmetry.space_group_name_H-M   'P 1'
#
loop_
_entity.id
_entity.type
_entity.pdbx_description
1 polymer ?
#
loop_
_entity_poly.entity_id
_entity_poly.type
_entity_poly.pdbx_seq_one_letter_code
_entity_poly.pdbx_strand_id
1 'polypeptide(L)'
;IQINGQLVRLVDTPGFDDTNITDTHVLDMIVTWMGVHQAMQDQVRRDLYMRDITEYRMKGSDVGNLRLFRALCGTTGLKNVVIVTIKWNMMTNTMELAENCEKELKADYLKPMLASGAEYARDDGTSQSSQGILRRVRQKNKAFYLDVQREIIDEDKRLSQVEGGKVFQEQLLEARHKYKARLKSLSEELK
;
A
#
# COMPACT_ATOMS: atom_id res chain seq x y z
N ILE A 1 -12.47 17.34 -2.17
CA ILE A 1 -11.79 18.27 -3.10
C ILE A 1 -12.50 18.30 -4.45
N GLN A 2 -12.52 19.44 -5.15
CA GLN A 2 -13.14 19.57 -6.47
C GLN A 2 -12.06 19.52 -7.55
N ILE A 3 -12.22 18.64 -8.54
CA ILE A 3 -11.31 18.53 -9.69
C ILE A 3 -12.15 18.53 -10.96
N ASN A 4 -12.02 19.60 -11.76
CA ASN A 4 -12.81 19.80 -12.99
C ASN A 4 -14.33 19.66 -12.76
N GLY A 5 -14.85 20.22 -11.66
CA GLY A 5 -16.28 20.20 -11.32
C GLY A 5 -16.81 18.89 -10.73
N GLN A 6 -15.95 17.90 -10.44
CA GLN A 6 -16.33 16.67 -9.75
C GLN A 6 -15.75 16.61 -8.34
N LEU A 7 -16.59 16.19 -7.39
CA LEU A 7 -16.19 15.93 -6.03
C LEU A 7 -15.35 14.66 -5.96
N VAL A 8 -14.10 14.80 -5.50
CA VAL A 8 -13.20 13.71 -5.17
C VAL A 8 -13.06 13.65 -3.64
N ARG A 9 -13.32 12.46 -3.09
CA ARG A 9 -13.08 12.12 -1.68
C ARG A 9 -11.77 11.34 -1.63
N LEU A 10 -10.81 11.85 -0.89
CA LEU A 10 -9.59 11.13 -0.56
C LEU A 10 -9.76 10.60 0.86
N VAL A 11 -9.36 9.35 1.05
CA VAL A 11 -9.44 8.65 2.32
C VAL A 11 -8.00 8.34 2.68
N ASP A 12 -7.53 8.96 3.74
CA ASP A 12 -6.21 8.71 4.26
C ASP A 12 -6.28 7.53 5.23
N THR A 13 -5.33 6.61 5.10
CA THR A 13 -5.26 5.41 5.94
C THR A 13 -4.09 5.56 6.89
N PRO A 14 -4.23 5.16 8.17
CA PRO A 14 -3.08 5.07 9.06
C PRO A 14 -1.96 4.23 8.42
N GLY A 15 -0.71 4.63 8.65
CA GLY A 15 0.44 3.88 8.16
C GLY A 15 0.63 2.59 8.95
N PHE A 16 1.05 1.53 8.27
CA PHE A 16 1.70 0.39 8.93
C PHE A 16 3.08 0.85 9.44
N ASP A 17 3.58 0.25 10.53
CA ASP A 17 4.72 0.74 11.34
C ASP A 17 4.46 2.03 12.16
N ASP A 18 3.21 2.31 12.53
CA ASP A 18 2.90 3.42 13.46
C ASP A 18 3.44 3.14 14.87
N THR A 19 3.95 4.19 15.53
CA THR A 19 4.52 4.06 16.90
C THR A 19 3.44 3.94 17.98
N ASN A 20 2.22 4.40 17.70
CA ASN A 20 1.12 4.50 18.65
C ASN A 20 0.04 3.43 18.43
N ILE A 21 -0.03 2.85 17.22
CA ILE A 21 -1.07 1.92 16.81
C ILE A 21 -0.40 0.65 16.28
N THR A 22 -0.90 -0.52 16.69
CA THR A 22 -0.38 -1.80 16.18
C THR A 22 -0.85 -2.04 14.74
N ASP A 23 -0.02 -2.69 13.92
CA ASP A 23 -0.39 -3.00 12.53
C ASP A 23 -1.67 -3.85 12.41
N THR A 24 -1.93 -4.70 13.42
CA THR A 24 -3.21 -5.43 13.53
C THR A 24 -4.41 -4.50 13.59
N HIS A 25 -4.29 -3.40 14.34
CA HIS A 25 -5.36 -2.43 14.50
C HIS A 25 -5.50 -1.56 13.26
N VAL A 26 -4.38 -1.17 12.62
CA VAL A 26 -4.40 -0.48 11.32
C VAL A 26 -5.12 -1.33 10.27
N LEU A 27 -4.79 -2.62 10.19
CA LEU A 27 -5.44 -3.55 9.27
C LEU A 27 -6.95 -3.65 9.55
N ASP A 28 -7.34 -3.83 10.81
CA ASP A 28 -8.74 -3.90 11.23
C ASP A 28 -9.51 -2.60 10.89
N MET A 29 -8.90 -1.44 11.10
CA MET A 29 -9.47 -0.14 10.73
C MET A 29 -9.70 -0.02 9.22
N ILE A 30 -8.70 -0.34 8.41
CA ILE A 30 -8.80 -0.28 6.93
C ILE A 30 -9.91 -1.21 6.45
N VAL A 31 -9.91 -2.43 6.95
CA VAL A 31 -10.87 -3.46 6.56
C VAL A 31 -12.30 -3.12 6.99
N THR A 32 -12.47 -2.67 8.24
CA THR A 32 -13.77 -2.22 8.76
C THR A 32 -14.29 -1.04 7.96
N TRP A 33 -13.44 -0.05 7.69
CA TRP A 33 -13.80 1.11 6.88
C TRP A 33 -14.26 0.69 5.47
N MET A 34 -13.54 -0.23 4.83
CA MET A 34 -13.90 -0.76 3.51
C MET A 34 -15.23 -1.53 3.51
N GLY A 35 -15.49 -2.33 4.54
CA GLY A 35 -16.74 -3.09 4.69
C GLY A 35 -17.95 -2.17 4.89
N VAL A 36 -17.84 -1.15 5.75
CA VAL A 36 -18.89 -0.15 5.96
C VAL A 36 -19.23 0.58 4.65
N HIS A 37 -18.22 0.99 3.88
CA HIS A 37 -18.45 1.73 2.64
C HIS A 37 -19.02 0.82 1.53
N GLN A 38 -18.65 -0.45 1.47
CA GLN A 38 -19.32 -1.39 0.56
C GLN A 38 -20.79 -1.59 0.93
N ALA A 39 -21.12 -1.71 2.22
CA ALA A 39 -22.51 -1.84 2.66
C ALA A 39 -23.35 -0.59 2.31
N MET A 40 -22.72 0.59 2.27
CA MET A 40 -23.32 1.84 1.77
C MET A 40 -23.35 1.96 0.24
N GLN A 41 -22.86 0.96 -0.49
CA GLN A 41 -22.65 0.99 -1.94
C GLN A 41 -21.70 2.10 -2.42
N ASP A 42 -20.83 2.59 -1.53
CA ASP A 42 -19.74 3.51 -1.86
C ASP A 42 -18.62 2.70 -2.52
N GLN A 43 -18.60 2.74 -3.85
CA GLN A 43 -17.62 2.00 -4.64
C GLN A 43 -16.29 2.76 -4.77
N VAL A 44 -15.19 2.02 -4.68
CA VAL A 44 -13.84 2.57 -4.89
C VAL A 44 -13.57 2.73 -6.38
N ARG A 45 -12.86 3.80 -6.76
CA ARG A 45 -12.44 4.03 -8.15
C ARG A 45 -10.98 3.68 -8.38
N ARG A 46 -10.11 4.00 -7.41
CA ARG A 46 -8.68 3.73 -7.41
C ARG A 46 -8.11 3.70 -6.01
N ASP A 47 -7.06 2.91 -5.83
CA ASP A 47 -6.19 3.00 -4.67
C ASP A 47 -4.88 3.69 -5.04
N LEU A 48 -4.31 4.40 -4.08
CA LEU A 48 -2.99 5.02 -4.20
C LEU A 48 -2.03 4.28 -3.28
N TYR A 49 -0.93 3.76 -3.84
CA TYR A 49 0.19 3.28 -3.04
C TYR A 49 1.30 4.33 -3.11
N MET A 50 1.58 5.01 -2.01
CA MET A 50 2.54 6.11 -1.96
C MET A 50 3.86 5.66 -1.33
N ARG A 51 4.99 5.99 -1.93
CA ARG A 51 6.33 5.72 -1.40
C ARG A 51 7.24 6.93 -1.51
N ASP A 52 8.01 7.20 -0.45
CA ASP A 52 9.06 8.21 -0.46
C ASP A 52 10.25 7.75 -1.30
N ILE A 53 10.62 8.52 -2.34
CA ILE A 53 11.77 8.18 -3.20
C ILE A 53 13.12 8.46 -2.52
N THR A 54 13.13 9.25 -1.45
CA THR A 54 14.35 9.54 -0.67
C THR A 54 14.79 8.33 0.14
N GLU A 55 13.89 7.37 0.39
CA GLU A 55 14.22 6.10 1.02
C GLU A 55 14.75 5.10 -0.02
N TYR A 56 16.06 5.21 -0.29
CA TYR A 56 16.75 4.46 -1.34
C TYR A 56 16.69 2.93 -1.21
N ARG A 57 16.31 2.39 -0.06
CA ARG A 57 16.24 0.95 0.20
C ARG A 57 14.87 0.56 0.70
N MET A 58 14.36 -0.56 0.20
CA MET A 58 13.20 -1.23 0.79
C MET A 58 13.65 -1.92 2.08
N LYS A 59 13.17 -1.43 3.22
CA LYS A 59 13.37 -2.10 4.51
C LYS A 59 12.49 -3.36 4.56
N GLY A 60 12.78 -4.26 5.50
CA GLY A 60 11.98 -5.47 5.67
C GLY A 60 10.50 -5.17 5.94
N SER A 61 10.20 -4.08 6.65
CA SER A 61 8.84 -3.65 6.92
C SER A 61 8.16 -3.05 5.67
N ASP A 62 8.86 -2.26 4.85
CA ASP A 62 8.35 -1.79 3.54
C ASP A 62 7.91 -2.93 2.63
N VAL A 63 8.71 -4.00 2.57
CA VAL A 63 8.39 -5.20 1.77
C VAL A 63 7.17 -5.91 2.34
N GLY A 64 7.06 -5.99 3.66
CA GLY A 64 5.88 -6.51 4.34
C GLY A 64 4.62 -5.71 4.02
N ASN A 65 4.70 -4.39 4.14
CA ASN A 65 3.59 -3.47 3.88
C ASN A 65 3.14 -3.53 2.42
N LEU A 66 4.08 -3.60 1.47
CA LEU A 66 3.75 -3.80 0.05
C LEU A 66 3.08 -5.16 -0.20
N ARG A 67 3.55 -6.24 0.45
CA ARG A 67 2.95 -7.58 0.35
C ARG A 67 1.51 -7.58 0.88
N LEU A 68 1.28 -6.92 2.01
CA LEU A 68 -0.04 -6.77 2.61
C LEU A 68 -0.98 -5.94 1.74
N PHE A 69 -0.53 -4.78 1.26
CA PHE A 69 -1.30 -3.93 0.34
C PHE A 69 -1.74 -4.71 -0.91
N ARG A 70 -0.83 -5.47 -1.51
CA ARG A 70 -1.14 -6.32 -2.67
C ARG A 70 -2.21 -7.38 -2.36
N ALA A 71 -2.14 -7.98 -1.18
CA ALA A 71 -3.11 -8.97 -0.74
C ALA A 71 -4.50 -8.35 -0.49
N LEU A 72 -4.56 -7.14 0.07
CA LEU A 72 -5.80 -6.39 0.28
C LEU A 72 -6.47 -5.99 -1.04
N CYS A 73 -5.70 -5.46 -1.99
CA CYS A 73 -6.23 -5.12 -3.31
C CYS A 73 -6.66 -6.37 -4.08
N GLY A 74 -5.90 -7.46 -3.93
CA GLY A 74 -6.03 -8.68 -4.68
C GLY A 74 -5.74 -8.51 -6.18
N THR A 75 -5.63 -9.63 -6.90
CA THR A 75 -5.11 -9.62 -8.29
C THR A 75 -5.99 -8.79 -9.23
N THR A 76 -7.30 -8.79 -9.01
CA THR A 76 -8.25 -8.04 -9.85
C THR A 76 -8.26 -6.55 -9.54
N GLY A 77 -7.94 -6.16 -8.29
CA GLY A 77 -7.87 -4.79 -7.84
C GLY A 77 -6.59 -4.07 -8.26
N LEU A 78 -5.47 -4.78 -8.45
CA LEU A 78 -4.17 -4.18 -8.80
C LEU A 78 -4.20 -3.32 -10.08
N LYS A 79 -5.03 -3.64 -11.07
CA LYS A 79 -5.23 -2.81 -12.29
C LYS A 79 -5.85 -1.43 -12.03
N ASN A 80 -6.31 -1.21 -10.80
CA ASN A 80 -6.91 0.00 -10.29
C ASN A 80 -6.02 0.70 -9.24
N VAL A 81 -4.79 0.23 -9.05
CA VAL A 81 -3.81 0.91 -8.21
C VAL A 81 -3.01 1.91 -9.05
N VAL A 82 -2.76 3.08 -8.47
CA VAL A 82 -1.70 3.99 -8.94
C VAL A 82 -0.60 4.01 -7.89
N ILE A 83 0.58 3.53 -8.26
CA ILE A 83 1.79 3.62 -7.46
C ILE A 83 2.38 5.01 -7.66
N VAL A 84 2.57 5.76 -6.58
CA VAL A 84 3.07 7.13 -6.60
C VAL A 84 4.35 7.20 -5.78
N THR A 85 5.45 7.58 -6.42
CA THR A 85 6.65 7.97 -5.67
C THR A 85 6.66 9.48 -5.45
N ILE A 86 6.82 9.90 -4.19
CA ILE A 86 6.75 11.30 -3.75
C ILE A 86 8.14 11.89 -3.46
N LYS A 87 8.19 13.21 -3.22
CA LYS A 87 9.39 13.98 -2.85
C LYS A 87 10.49 14.03 -3.92
N TRP A 88 10.13 13.92 -5.20
CA TRP A 88 11.10 14.03 -6.30
C TRP A 88 11.82 15.39 -6.35
N ASN A 89 11.16 16.45 -5.88
CA ASN A 89 11.78 17.78 -5.72
C ASN A 89 12.95 17.81 -4.73
N MET A 90 13.05 16.86 -3.80
CA MET A 90 14.17 16.75 -2.88
C MET A 90 15.41 16.10 -3.51
N MET A 91 15.28 15.53 -4.70
CA MET A 91 16.34 14.73 -5.36
C MET A 91 17.19 15.53 -6.33
N THR A 92 17.08 16.87 -6.36
CA THR A 92 17.77 17.73 -7.34
C THR A 92 19.29 17.47 -7.40
N ASN A 93 19.93 17.24 -6.26
CA ASN A 93 21.38 16.97 -6.18
C ASN A 93 21.74 15.48 -6.26
N THR A 94 20.75 14.58 -6.23
CA THR A 94 20.92 13.12 -6.15
C THR A 94 20.01 12.39 -7.14
N MET A 95 19.70 13.02 -8.28
CA MET A 95 18.71 12.52 -9.24
C MET A 95 19.06 11.14 -9.77
N GLU A 96 20.34 10.90 -10.09
CA GLU A 96 20.81 9.60 -10.57
C GLU A 96 20.55 8.47 -9.55
N LEU A 97 20.78 8.74 -8.26
CA LEU A 97 20.48 7.79 -7.18
C LEU A 97 18.97 7.52 -7.07
N ALA A 98 18.14 8.56 -7.18
CA ALA A 98 16.68 8.43 -7.18
C ALA A 98 16.17 7.57 -8.33
N GLU A 99 16.72 7.79 -9.53
CA GLU A 99 16.34 7.04 -10.73
C GLU A 99 16.80 5.59 -10.68
N ASN A 100 17.99 5.32 -10.11
CA ASN A 100 18.45 3.96 -9.89
C ASN A 100 17.58 3.24 -8.84
N CYS A 101 17.20 3.91 -7.75
CA CYS A 101 16.23 3.39 -6.79
C CYS A 101 14.88 3.09 -7.46
N GLU A 102 14.36 4.00 -8.30
CA GLU A 102 13.13 3.75 -9.05
C GLU A 102 13.22 2.51 -9.96
N LYS A 103 14.35 2.34 -10.66
CA LYS A 103 14.56 1.18 -11.54
C LYS A 103 14.51 -0.11 -10.72
N GLU A 104 15.19 -0.17 -9.59
CA GLU A 104 15.18 -1.32 -8.67
C GLU A 104 13.76 -1.58 -8.13
N LEU A 105 13.07 -0.53 -7.66
CA LEU A 105 11.69 -0.61 -7.20
C LEU A 105 10.77 -1.24 -8.27
N LYS A 106 10.87 -0.78 -9.52
CA LYS A 106 10.07 -1.28 -10.63
C LYS A 106 10.43 -2.72 -11.02
N ALA A 107 11.72 -3.07 -11.01
CA ALA A 107 12.21 -4.37 -11.45
C ALA A 107 11.91 -5.48 -10.43
N ASP A 108 12.06 -5.19 -9.14
CA ASP A 108 12.08 -6.22 -8.11
C ASP A 108 10.78 -6.24 -7.30
N TYR A 109 10.36 -5.09 -6.79
CA TYR A 109 9.27 -5.00 -5.80
C TYR A 109 7.90 -4.76 -6.44
N LEU A 110 7.82 -3.83 -7.40
CA LEU A 110 6.57 -3.40 -8.03
C LEU A 110 6.22 -4.21 -9.28
N LYS A 111 7.16 -5.00 -9.80
CA LYS A 111 6.98 -5.80 -11.02
C LYS A 111 5.67 -6.59 -11.06
N PRO A 112 5.23 -7.29 -9.99
CA PRO A 112 3.97 -8.02 -10.02
C PRO A 112 2.73 -7.11 -10.14
N MET A 113 2.79 -5.92 -9.55
CA MET A 113 1.69 -4.94 -9.61
C MET A 113 1.62 -4.30 -10.99
N LEU A 114 2.77 -3.91 -11.53
CA LEU A 114 2.88 -3.35 -12.89
C LEU A 114 2.43 -4.37 -13.94
N ALA A 115 2.83 -5.64 -13.80
CA ALA A 115 2.37 -6.72 -14.66
C ALA A 115 0.84 -6.97 -14.58
N SER A 116 0.23 -6.64 -13.43
CA SER A 116 -1.23 -6.72 -13.22
C SER A 116 -1.98 -5.46 -13.68
N GLY A 117 -1.28 -4.52 -14.32
CA GLY A 117 -1.87 -3.30 -14.89
C GLY A 117 -1.96 -2.11 -13.93
N ALA A 118 -1.25 -2.15 -12.79
CA ALA A 118 -1.09 -0.96 -11.95
C ALA A 118 -0.36 0.14 -12.72
N GLU A 119 -0.78 1.38 -12.50
CA GLU A 119 -0.14 2.56 -13.09
C GLU A 119 0.95 3.09 -12.16
N TYR A 120 1.92 3.81 -12.71
CA TYR A 120 3.03 4.40 -11.95
C TYR A 120 3.14 5.90 -12.24
N ALA A 121 3.37 6.70 -11.20
CA ALA A 121 3.57 8.14 -11.31
C ALA A 121 4.65 8.65 -10.35
N ARG A 122 5.35 9.71 -10.77
CA ARG A 122 6.23 10.52 -9.92
C ARG A 122 5.48 11.78 -9.49
N ASP A 123 5.55 12.12 -8.21
CA ASP A 123 5.02 13.36 -7.63
C ASP A 123 6.20 14.22 -7.12
N ASP A 124 6.35 15.39 -7.71
CA ASP A 124 7.41 16.35 -7.36
C ASP A 124 6.99 17.33 -6.26
N GLY A 125 5.85 17.08 -5.61
CA GLY A 125 5.30 17.93 -4.55
C GLY A 125 4.71 19.25 -5.06
N THR A 126 4.72 19.51 -6.37
CA THR A 126 4.00 20.65 -6.95
C THR A 126 2.51 20.33 -7.08
N SER A 127 1.66 21.34 -6.94
CA SER A 127 0.22 21.16 -7.16
C SER A 127 -0.10 20.64 -8.56
N GLN A 128 0.74 20.93 -9.56
CA GLN A 128 0.55 20.49 -10.94
C GLN A 128 0.72 18.97 -11.09
N SER A 129 1.76 18.39 -10.49
CA SER A 129 2.02 16.94 -10.55
C SER A 129 0.96 16.17 -9.78
N SER A 130 0.63 16.59 -8.55
CA SER A 130 -0.41 15.95 -7.73
C SER A 130 -1.78 16.01 -8.41
N GLN A 131 -2.17 17.15 -8.98
CA GLN A 131 -3.42 17.24 -9.77
C GLN A 131 -3.35 16.37 -11.04
N GLY A 132 -2.18 16.24 -11.66
CA GLY A 132 -1.95 15.32 -12.78
C GLY A 132 -2.25 13.87 -12.42
N ILE A 133 -1.79 13.42 -11.25
CA ILE A 133 -2.05 12.08 -10.72
C ILE A 133 -3.55 11.90 -10.45
N LEU A 134 -4.21 12.85 -9.80
CA LEU A 134 -5.64 12.77 -9.52
C LEU A 134 -6.49 12.78 -10.81
N ARG A 135 -6.04 13.48 -11.86
CA ARG A 135 -6.67 13.40 -13.19
C ARG A 135 -6.56 11.99 -13.80
N ARG A 136 -5.44 11.29 -13.62
CA ARG A 136 -5.28 9.89 -14.09
C ARG A 136 -6.20 8.95 -13.32
N VAL A 137 -6.27 9.12 -11.99
CA VAL A 137 -7.18 8.39 -11.12
C VAL A 137 -8.63 8.50 -11.61
N ARG A 138 -9.02 9.68 -12.11
CA ARG A 138 -10.36 9.95 -12.66
C ARG A 138 -10.63 9.28 -14.01
N GLN A 139 -9.64 9.06 -14.87
CA GLN A 139 -9.88 8.61 -16.25
C GLN A 139 -10.56 7.24 -16.34
N LYS A 140 -10.46 6.39 -15.30
CA LYS A 140 -11.19 5.13 -15.26
C LYS A 140 -12.51 5.32 -14.48
N ASN A 141 -13.61 5.29 -15.23
CA ASN A 141 -14.95 5.50 -14.70
C ASN A 141 -15.59 4.24 -14.09
N LYS A 142 -14.92 3.08 -14.17
CA LYS A 142 -15.46 1.83 -13.65
C LYS A 142 -15.07 1.69 -12.18
N ALA A 143 -16.05 1.94 -11.33
CA ALA A 143 -15.95 1.68 -9.92
C ALA A 143 -15.94 0.16 -9.65
N PHE A 144 -15.29 -0.24 -8.56
CA PHE A 144 -15.02 -1.63 -8.24
C PHE A 144 -14.96 -1.84 -6.73
N TYR A 145 -15.08 -3.10 -6.32
CA TYR A 145 -14.80 -3.54 -4.96
C TYR A 145 -13.45 -4.25 -4.92
N LEU A 146 -12.67 -3.98 -3.88
CA LEU A 146 -11.44 -4.71 -3.60
C LEU A 146 -11.74 -6.17 -3.27
N ASP A 147 -10.73 -7.03 -3.38
CA ASP A 147 -10.91 -8.45 -3.05
C ASP A 147 -11.29 -8.60 -1.56
N VAL A 148 -10.63 -7.86 -0.66
CA VAL A 148 -10.96 -7.86 0.78
C VAL A 148 -12.39 -7.43 1.09
N GLN A 149 -12.95 -6.52 0.29
CA GLN A 149 -14.33 -6.07 0.39
C GLN A 149 -15.29 -7.22 0.10
N ARG A 150 -15.10 -7.89 -1.04
CA ARG A 150 -15.91 -9.06 -1.42
C ARG A 150 -15.77 -10.19 -0.43
N GLU A 151 -14.55 -10.47 0.04
CA GLU A 151 -14.30 -11.53 1.01
C GLU A 151 -15.09 -11.34 2.32
N ILE A 152 -15.24 -10.11 2.79
CA ILE A 152 -15.87 -9.83 4.09
C ILE A 152 -17.37 -9.69 3.97
N ILE A 153 -17.84 -8.98 2.94
CA ILE A 153 -19.27 -8.67 2.80
C ILE A 153 -20.00 -9.73 1.99
N ASP A 154 -19.41 -10.18 0.88
CA ASP A 154 -20.08 -11.13 -0.03
C ASP A 154 -19.85 -12.59 0.41
N GLU A 155 -18.69 -12.88 1.01
CA GLU A 155 -18.31 -14.25 1.43
C GLU A 155 -18.32 -14.48 2.95
N ASP A 156 -18.70 -13.47 3.75
CA ASP A 156 -18.79 -13.53 5.23
C ASP A 156 -17.51 -14.06 5.92
N LYS A 157 -16.33 -13.74 5.37
CA LYS A 157 -15.05 -14.15 5.96
C LYS A 157 -14.68 -13.23 7.12
N ARG A 158 -14.15 -13.84 8.18
CA ARG A 158 -13.47 -13.11 9.27
C ARG A 158 -12.14 -12.54 8.77
N LEU A 159 -11.63 -11.49 9.43
CA LEU A 159 -10.32 -10.91 9.12
C LEU A 159 -9.20 -11.95 9.08
N SER A 160 -9.23 -12.98 9.93
CA SER A 160 -8.24 -14.07 9.92
C SER A 160 -8.32 -15.00 8.69
N GLN A 161 -9.38 -14.92 7.91
CA GLN A 161 -9.67 -15.79 6.76
C GLN A 161 -9.50 -15.08 5.42
N VAL A 162 -9.53 -13.74 5.40
CA VAL A 162 -9.25 -12.93 4.21
C VAL A 162 -7.78 -13.03 3.83
N GLU A 163 -7.49 -12.85 2.54
CA GLU A 163 -6.12 -13.04 2.04
C GLU A 163 -5.14 -12.05 2.68
N GLY A 164 -5.53 -10.77 2.79
CA GLY A 164 -4.74 -9.77 3.51
C GLY A 164 -4.45 -10.15 4.97
N GLY A 165 -5.43 -10.74 5.66
CA GLY A 165 -5.26 -11.17 7.04
C GLY A 165 -4.36 -12.39 7.20
N LYS A 166 -4.39 -13.35 6.26
CA LYS A 166 -3.43 -14.47 6.24
C LYS A 166 -2.01 -13.99 6.02
N VAL A 167 -1.81 -13.13 5.02
CA VAL A 167 -0.50 -12.52 4.72
C VAL A 167 0.04 -11.77 5.93
N PHE A 168 -0.83 -11.05 6.64
CA PHE A 168 -0.48 -10.36 7.87
C PHE A 168 -0.08 -11.32 9.00
N GLN A 169 -0.82 -12.41 9.20
CA GLN A 169 -0.48 -13.44 10.20
C GLN A 169 0.87 -14.11 9.91
N GLU A 170 1.17 -14.38 8.64
CA GLU A 170 2.48 -14.90 8.23
C GLU A 170 3.61 -13.93 8.58
N GLN A 171 3.44 -12.63 8.33
CA GLN A 171 4.42 -11.61 8.71
C GLN A 171 4.67 -11.58 10.21
N LEU A 172 3.61 -11.67 11.01
CA LEU A 172 3.71 -11.69 12.47
C LEU A 172 4.47 -12.93 12.98
N LEU A 173 4.23 -14.09 12.37
CA LEU A 173 4.95 -15.32 12.67
C LEU A 173 6.43 -15.20 12.30
N GLU A 174 6.76 -14.73 11.10
CA GLU A 174 8.13 -14.49 10.64
C GLU A 174 8.88 -13.55 11.60
N ALA A 175 8.26 -12.45 12.00
CA ALA A 175 8.83 -11.49 12.95
C ALA A 175 9.09 -12.13 14.33
N ARG A 176 8.13 -12.93 14.83
CA ARG A 176 8.28 -13.66 16.10
C ARG A 176 9.44 -14.65 16.05
N HIS A 177 9.61 -15.37 14.93
CA HIS A 177 10.72 -16.31 14.76
C HIS A 177 12.07 -15.60 14.76
N LYS A 178 12.20 -14.48 14.04
CA LYS A 178 13.42 -13.65 14.04
C LYS A 178 13.75 -13.12 15.43
N TYR A 179 12.76 -12.62 16.17
CA TYR A 179 12.96 -12.12 17.53
C TYR A 179 13.43 -13.22 18.49
N LYS A 180 12.81 -14.40 18.46
CA LYS A 180 13.23 -15.55 19.28
C LYS A 180 14.66 -16.00 18.96
N ALA A 181 15.04 -16.05 17.67
CA ALA A 181 16.39 -16.39 17.27
C ALA A 181 17.41 -15.36 17.79
N ARG A 182 17.08 -14.06 17.72
CA ARG A 182 17.93 -12.98 18.23
C ARG A 182 18.10 -13.01 19.75
N LEU A 183 17.03 -13.29 20.50
CA LEU A 183 17.12 -13.48 21.94
C LEU A 183 18.02 -14.65 22.31
N LYS A 184 17.94 -15.76 21.56
CA LYS A 184 18.81 -16.92 21.77
C LYS A 184 20.27 -16.57 21.51
N SER A 185 20.59 -15.90 20.40
CA SER A 185 21.97 -15.53 20.09
C SER A 185 22.55 -14.57 21.13
N LEU A 186 21.78 -13.56 21.56
CA LEU A 186 22.23 -12.62 22.59
C LEU A 186 22.46 -13.30 23.94
N SER A 187 21.61 -14.27 24.29
CA SER A 187 21.81 -15.09 25.50
C SER A 187 23.05 -15.99 25.42
N GLU A 188 23.51 -16.37 24.24
CA GLU A 188 24.74 -17.14 24.04
C GLU A 188 25.97 -16.22 24.06
N GLU A 189 25.87 -14.99 23.55
CA GLU A 189 26.95 -13.98 23.59
C GLU A 189 27.23 -13.43 24.99
N LEU A 190 26.24 -13.45 25.89
CA LEU A 190 26.37 -12.99 27.29
C LEU A 190 26.84 -14.09 28.27
N LYS A 191 27.12 -15.30 27.76
CA LYS A 191 27.69 -16.43 28.54
C LYS A 191 29.19 -16.56 28.31
#